data_AF-A0A920NX69-F1
#
_entry.id   AF-A0A920NX69-F1
#
_cell.length_a   1.000
_cell.length_b   1.000
_cell.length_c   1.000
_cell.angle_alpha   90.00
_cell.angle_beta   90.00
_cell.angle_gamma   90.00
#
_symmetry.space_group_name_H-M   'P 1'
#
loop_
_entity.id
_entity.type
_entity.pdbx_description
1 polymer ?
#
loop_
_entity_poly.entity_id
_entity_poly.type
_entity_poly.pdbx_seq_one_letter_code
_entity_poly.pdbx_strand_id
1 'polypeptide(L)'
;MDNSSPQSRLIDGTPVATKDLTQAKRDLDKFGFCLIPDVLTGTDLLEARQRLTDQAEAEGKSKGFLFREAVLIKIFIFPGNKVNKDAFTVENGGINQRLWMLANKGQCFRDMVIHPYVDELVGHILGQDFILSTHSANIAKPGGVRMGLHTDQWWMPQPVKPGEDYIRPSQISRKASESFLNPNTDLGISPLLFPIACGCFRLY
;
A
#
# COMPACT_ATOMS: atom_id res chain seq x y z
N MET A 1 30.12 28.48 7.37
CA MET A 1 28.77 28.67 6.79
C MET A 1 28.58 27.49 5.86
N ASP A 2 27.80 26.52 6.31
CA ASP A 2 27.59 25.27 5.56
C ASP A 2 26.68 25.56 4.35
N ASN A 3 27.21 25.30 3.16
CA ASN A 3 26.63 25.66 1.87
C ASN A 3 25.92 24.44 1.24
N SER A 4 25.30 23.62 2.08
CA SER A 4 24.60 22.41 1.68
C SER A 4 23.19 22.76 1.21
N SER A 5 22.90 22.48 -0.08
CA SER A 5 21.60 22.73 -0.71
C SER A 5 20.46 22.07 0.10
N PRO A 6 19.22 22.60 0.09
CA PRO A 6 18.11 21.98 0.83
C PRO A 6 17.88 20.49 0.49
N GLN A 7 18.30 20.05 -0.70
CA GLN A 7 18.21 18.67 -1.17
C GLN A 7 19.18 17.71 -0.46
N SER A 8 20.28 18.19 0.11
CA SER A 8 21.29 17.31 0.74
C SER A 8 20.98 16.98 2.20
N ARG A 9 19.93 17.54 2.80
CA ARG A 9 19.59 17.33 4.23
C ARG A 9 18.66 16.14 4.51
N LEU A 10 18.21 15.42 3.48
CA LEU A 10 17.20 14.35 3.61
C LEU A 10 17.71 12.94 3.31
N ILE A 11 18.95 12.78 2.82
CA ILE A 11 19.50 11.48 2.42
C ILE A 11 20.75 11.15 3.26
N ASP A 12 20.70 11.38 4.57
CA ASP A 12 21.79 11.01 5.50
C ASP A 12 21.63 9.58 6.04
N GLY A 13 20.87 8.72 5.35
CA GLY A 13 20.73 7.30 5.67
C GLY A 13 19.40 6.68 5.24
N THR A 14 19.32 5.36 5.37
CA THR A 14 18.10 4.55 5.24
C THR A 14 17.96 3.74 6.53
N PRO A 15 16.73 3.42 6.99
CA PRO A 15 16.57 2.49 8.10
C PRO A 15 17.24 1.15 7.78
N VAL A 16 17.88 0.55 8.79
CA VAL A 16 18.54 -0.76 8.69
C VAL A 16 17.61 -1.81 9.31
N ALA A 17 17.60 -3.01 8.74
CA ALA A 17 16.78 -4.09 9.27
C ALA A 17 17.08 -4.36 10.75
N THR A 18 16.04 -4.36 11.59
CA THR A 18 16.16 -4.51 13.04
C THR A 18 15.00 -5.32 13.62
N LYS A 19 15.28 -6.09 14.68
CA LYS A 19 14.24 -6.75 15.51
C LYS A 19 13.93 -5.94 16.78
N ASP A 20 14.68 -4.88 17.06
CA ASP A 20 14.41 -3.98 18.19
C ASP A 20 13.24 -3.04 17.85
N LEU A 21 12.12 -3.24 18.55
CA LEU A 21 10.92 -2.41 18.44
C LEU A 21 11.19 -0.92 18.68
N THR A 22 12.09 -0.60 19.60
CA THR A 22 12.41 0.80 19.93
C THR A 22 13.11 1.46 18.75
N GLN A 23 14.05 0.76 18.11
CA GLN A 23 14.70 1.24 16.89
C GLN A 23 13.71 1.32 15.74
N ALA A 24 12.86 0.32 15.54
CA ALA A 24 11.85 0.32 14.48
C ALA A 24 10.88 1.51 14.61
N LYS A 25 10.42 1.84 15.82
CA LYS A 25 9.58 3.02 16.09
C LYS A 25 10.32 4.33 15.75
N ARG A 26 11.59 4.45 16.14
CA ARG A 26 12.43 5.61 15.75
C ARG A 26 12.60 5.72 14.23
N ASP A 27 12.75 4.60 13.55
CA ASP A 27 12.89 4.56 12.10
C ASP A 27 11.59 4.96 11.39
N LEU A 28 10.44 4.52 11.91
CA LEU A 28 9.12 4.99 11.45
C LEU A 28 8.98 6.50 11.60
N ASP A 29 9.34 7.06 12.76
CA ASP A 29 9.23 8.51 13.01
C ASP A 29 10.15 9.32 12.10
N LYS A 30 11.37 8.82 11.83
CA LYS A 30 12.39 9.53 11.06
C LYS A 30 12.23 9.38 9.55
N PHE A 31 11.96 8.17 9.08
CA PHE A 31 12.01 7.82 7.65
C PHE A 31 10.63 7.51 7.05
N GLY A 32 9.60 7.36 7.87
CA GLY A 32 8.25 6.97 7.44
C GLY A 32 8.08 5.47 7.15
N PHE A 33 9.14 4.67 7.30
CA PHE A 33 9.12 3.22 7.16
C PHE A 33 10.23 2.57 8.01
N CYS A 34 10.09 1.29 8.34
CA CYS A 34 11.13 0.48 8.98
C CYS A 34 11.20 -0.92 8.34
N LEU A 35 12.29 -1.65 8.60
CA LEU A 35 12.50 -3.01 8.10
C LEU A 35 12.62 -3.99 9.27
N ILE A 36 11.69 -4.93 9.39
CA ILE A 36 11.75 -6.00 10.39
C ILE A 36 12.13 -7.30 9.67
N PRO A 37 13.32 -7.87 9.90
CA PRO A 37 13.72 -9.12 9.27
C PRO A 37 13.01 -10.30 9.95
N ASP A 38 12.80 -11.37 9.17
CA ASP A 38 12.35 -12.67 9.69
C ASP A 38 10.99 -12.63 10.43
N VAL A 39 10.06 -11.77 10.00
CA VAL A 39 8.70 -11.73 10.57
C VAL A 39 7.94 -13.03 10.30
N LEU A 40 8.14 -13.63 9.13
CA LEU A 40 7.60 -14.93 8.77
C LEU A 40 8.76 -15.87 8.45
N THR A 41 8.89 -16.97 9.19
CA THR A 41 9.98 -17.94 9.02
C THR A 41 9.47 -19.37 9.07
N GLY A 42 10.33 -20.32 8.66
CA GLY A 42 10.08 -21.75 8.83
C GLY A 42 8.73 -22.19 8.27
N THR A 43 7.94 -22.84 9.13
CA THR A 43 6.63 -23.40 8.81
C THR A 43 5.61 -22.33 8.43
N ASP A 44 5.60 -21.19 9.10
CA ASP A 44 4.57 -20.15 8.92
C ASP A 44 4.68 -19.53 7.52
N LEU A 45 5.92 -19.31 7.06
CA LEU A 45 6.18 -18.82 5.70
C LEU A 45 5.74 -19.85 4.64
N LEU A 46 6.03 -21.13 4.86
CA LEU A 46 5.66 -22.20 3.94
C LEU A 46 4.14 -22.37 3.87
N GLU A 47 3.46 -22.38 5.00
CA GLU A 47 2.00 -22.47 5.08
C GLU A 47 1.33 -21.28 4.39
N ALA A 48 1.76 -20.06 4.71
CA ALA A 48 1.26 -18.85 4.09
C ALA A 48 1.40 -18.88 2.56
N ARG A 49 2.58 -19.28 2.07
CA ARG A 49 2.87 -19.36 0.64
C ARG A 49 2.03 -20.43 -0.05
N GLN A 50 1.92 -21.61 0.54
CA GLN A 50 1.11 -22.70 0.00
C GLN A 50 -0.35 -22.26 -0.07
N ARG A 51 -0.90 -21.76 1.04
CA ARG A 51 -2.29 -21.34 1.13
C ARG A 51 -2.64 -20.24 0.14
N LEU A 52 -1.73 -19.27 -0.03
CA LEU A 52 -1.87 -18.19 -1.01
C LEU A 52 -1.91 -18.73 -2.44
N THR A 53 -1.02 -19.67 -2.77
CA THR A 53 -0.93 -20.28 -4.11
C THR A 53 -2.17 -21.11 -4.42
N ASP A 54 -2.60 -21.95 -3.47
CA ASP A 54 -3.82 -22.76 -3.60
C ASP A 54 -5.05 -21.88 -3.83
N GLN A 55 -5.14 -20.76 -3.10
CA GLN A 55 -6.21 -19.79 -3.28
C GLN A 55 -6.15 -19.13 -4.66
N ALA A 56 -4.95 -18.73 -5.10
CA ALA A 56 -4.75 -18.10 -6.40
C ALA A 56 -5.17 -19.02 -7.55
N GLU A 57 -4.81 -20.31 -7.46
CA GLU A 57 -5.20 -21.31 -8.43
C GLU A 57 -6.70 -21.58 -8.41
N ALA A 58 -7.30 -21.72 -7.23
CA ALA A 58 -8.73 -21.96 -7.09
C ALA A 58 -9.53 -20.80 -7.69
N GLU A 59 -9.17 -19.55 -7.41
CA GLU A 59 -9.81 -18.36 -7.98
C GLU A 59 -9.55 -18.23 -9.49
N GLY A 60 -8.35 -18.59 -9.95
CA GLY A 60 -8.01 -18.60 -11.37
C GLY A 60 -8.80 -19.64 -12.18
N LYS A 61 -9.04 -20.83 -11.61
CA LYS A 61 -9.80 -21.93 -12.23
C LYS A 61 -11.32 -21.72 -12.15
N SER A 62 -11.82 -21.06 -11.10
CA SER A 62 -13.26 -21.05 -10.78
C SER A 62 -14.10 -19.96 -11.43
N LYS A 63 -13.53 -18.88 -11.99
CA LYS A 63 -14.22 -17.87 -12.84
C LYS A 63 -13.24 -16.83 -13.38
N GLY A 64 -13.44 -16.38 -14.62
CA GLY A 64 -12.68 -15.32 -15.30
C GLY A 64 -12.79 -13.90 -14.71
N PHE A 65 -13.07 -13.76 -13.40
CA PHE A 65 -12.97 -12.52 -12.63
C PHE A 65 -11.58 -12.41 -12.00
N LEU A 66 -10.55 -12.52 -12.83
CA LEU A 66 -9.24 -11.99 -12.45
C LEU A 66 -9.38 -10.46 -12.50
N PHE A 67 -9.55 -9.81 -11.34
CA PHE A 67 -9.29 -8.37 -11.26
C PHE A 67 -7.77 -8.22 -11.39
N ARG A 68 -7.32 -8.16 -12.64
CA ARG A 68 -5.94 -7.85 -13.00
C ARG A 68 -5.82 -6.34 -12.89
N GLU A 69 -4.80 -5.83 -12.21
CA GLU A 69 -4.59 -4.38 -12.20
C GLU A 69 -4.24 -3.91 -13.61
N ALA A 70 -5.16 -3.16 -14.22
CA ALA A 70 -4.82 -2.25 -15.30
C ALA A 70 -4.53 -0.88 -14.67
N VAL A 71 -3.30 -0.44 -14.83
CA VAL A 71 -2.91 0.96 -14.72
C VAL A 71 -3.81 1.78 -15.66
N LEU A 72 -4.33 2.93 -15.18
CA LEU A 72 -5.17 3.93 -15.85
C LEU A 72 -6.71 3.77 -15.78
N ILE A 73 -7.30 4.45 -14.79
CA ILE A 73 -8.69 4.94 -14.79
C ILE A 73 -8.82 6.14 -15.76
N LYS A 74 -8.40 5.97 -17.02
CA LYS A 74 -8.86 6.83 -18.13
C LYS A 74 -9.45 6.04 -19.30
N ILE A 75 -9.47 4.70 -19.23
CA ILE A 75 -9.93 3.85 -20.36
C ILE A 75 -11.15 2.97 -19.99
N PHE A 76 -11.70 3.04 -18.76
CA PHE A 76 -12.67 2.04 -18.31
C PHE A 76 -14.16 2.41 -18.37
N ILE A 77 -14.53 3.60 -18.87
CA ILE A 77 -15.95 3.92 -19.12
C ILE A 77 -16.07 4.61 -20.48
N PHE A 78 -16.25 3.82 -21.54
CA PHE A 78 -17.04 4.29 -22.69
C PHE A 78 -18.50 4.48 -22.24
N PRO A 79 -19.31 5.29 -22.94
CA PRO A 79 -20.75 5.37 -22.67
C PRO A 79 -21.34 3.95 -22.66
N GLY A 80 -21.77 3.46 -21.49
CA GLY A 80 -22.42 2.15 -21.35
C GLY A 80 -21.77 1.08 -20.46
N ASN A 81 -20.92 1.42 -19.47
CA ASN A 81 -20.46 0.49 -18.42
C ASN A 81 -19.81 -0.82 -18.93
N LYS A 82 -19.07 -0.80 -20.05
CA LYS A 82 -18.35 -1.99 -20.54
C LYS A 82 -16.86 -1.92 -20.22
N VAL A 83 -16.39 -2.89 -19.43
CA VAL A 83 -14.97 -3.11 -19.10
C VAL A 83 -14.26 -3.65 -20.34
N ASN A 84 -13.16 -2.99 -20.75
CA ASN A 84 -12.30 -3.49 -21.82
C ASN A 84 -11.54 -4.73 -21.34
N LYS A 85 -11.86 -5.91 -21.90
CA LYS A 85 -11.23 -7.18 -21.55
C LYS A 85 -9.78 -7.28 -22.05
N ASP A 86 -9.43 -6.54 -23.09
CA ASP A 86 -8.12 -6.60 -23.75
C ASP A 86 -7.04 -5.87 -22.94
N ALA A 87 -7.43 -4.99 -22.01
CA ALA A 87 -6.50 -4.34 -21.06
C ALA A 87 -5.85 -5.31 -20.06
N PHE A 88 -6.33 -6.55 -20.00
CA PHE A 88 -5.90 -7.58 -19.05
C PHE A 88 -5.19 -8.75 -19.72
N THR A 89 -4.75 -8.60 -20.97
CA THR A 89 -3.99 -9.63 -21.69
C THR A 89 -2.52 -9.64 -21.26
N VAL A 90 -1.85 -10.76 -21.55
CA VAL A 90 -0.40 -10.92 -21.34
C VAL A 90 0.40 -9.87 -22.12
N GLU A 91 -0.08 -9.53 -23.31
CA GLU A 91 0.55 -8.57 -24.23
C GLU A 91 0.44 -7.12 -23.74
N ASN A 92 -0.60 -6.78 -22.96
CA ASN A 92 -0.88 -5.41 -22.48
C ASN A 92 -0.46 -5.17 -21.02
N GLY A 93 0.46 -5.99 -20.47
CA GLY A 93 1.08 -5.78 -19.15
C GLY A 93 0.20 -6.14 -17.93
N GLY A 94 -1.05 -6.55 -18.15
CA GLY A 94 -1.99 -6.88 -17.07
C GLY A 94 -1.99 -8.36 -16.73
N ILE A 95 -0.98 -8.84 -15.99
CA ILE A 95 -0.89 -10.26 -15.56
C ILE A 95 -0.86 -10.41 -14.03
N ASN A 96 -0.77 -9.31 -13.29
CA ASN A 96 -0.82 -9.36 -11.82
C ASN A 96 -2.17 -9.87 -11.35
N GLN A 97 -2.15 -10.80 -10.40
CA GLN A 97 -3.36 -11.35 -9.79
C GLN A 97 -3.50 -10.82 -8.38
N ARG A 98 -4.63 -10.19 -8.07
CA ARG A 98 -4.94 -9.75 -6.71
C ARG A 98 -5.86 -10.73 -6.02
N LEU A 99 -5.52 -11.09 -4.78
CA LEU A 99 -6.35 -11.85 -3.87
C LEU A 99 -6.89 -10.95 -2.77
N TRP A 100 -8.21 -10.84 -2.71
CA TRP A 100 -8.92 -10.02 -1.73
C TRP A 100 -9.27 -10.80 -0.46
N MET A 101 -9.57 -10.09 0.62
CA MET A 101 -10.16 -10.66 1.85
C MET A 101 -9.36 -11.86 2.43
N LEU A 102 -8.04 -11.75 2.50
CA LEU A 102 -7.17 -12.85 2.94
C LEU A 102 -7.48 -13.35 4.36
N ALA A 103 -7.94 -12.46 5.25
CA ALA A 103 -8.35 -12.84 6.61
C ALA A 103 -9.44 -13.95 6.62
N ASN A 104 -10.27 -14.02 5.57
CA ASN A 104 -11.31 -15.05 5.43
C ASN A 104 -10.80 -16.34 4.79
N LYS A 105 -9.53 -16.38 4.42
CA LYS A 105 -8.96 -17.41 3.54
C LYS A 105 -7.91 -18.26 4.23
N GLY A 106 -7.66 -18.12 5.52
CA GLY A 106 -6.74 -19.01 6.22
C GLY A 106 -6.48 -18.56 7.65
N GLN A 107 -6.10 -19.50 8.52
CA GLN A 107 -5.62 -19.15 9.86
C GLN A 107 -4.30 -18.38 9.77
N CYS A 108 -3.36 -18.85 8.94
CA CYS A 108 -2.08 -18.18 8.68
C CYS A 108 -2.20 -16.67 8.35
N PHE A 109 -3.23 -16.25 7.60
CA PHE A 109 -3.44 -14.84 7.27
C PHE A 109 -4.03 -14.02 8.43
N ARG A 110 -4.82 -14.65 9.30
CA ARG A 110 -5.31 -14.00 10.53
C ARG A 110 -4.18 -13.86 11.53
N ASP A 111 -3.32 -14.86 11.65
CA ASP A 111 -2.15 -14.84 12.53
C ASP A 111 -1.19 -13.71 12.15
N MET A 112 -1.02 -13.44 10.84
CA MET A 112 -0.25 -12.28 10.37
C MET A 112 -0.84 -10.93 10.81
N VAL A 113 -2.17 -10.80 10.81
CA VAL A 113 -2.84 -9.53 11.20
C VAL A 113 -2.64 -9.24 12.68
N ILE A 114 -2.61 -10.28 13.52
CA ILE A 114 -2.42 -10.16 14.98
C ILE A 114 -0.96 -10.36 15.41
N HIS A 115 -0.01 -10.30 14.48
CA HIS A 115 1.39 -10.50 14.81
C HIS A 115 1.87 -9.36 15.74
N PRO A 116 2.63 -9.62 16.82
CA PRO A 116 3.00 -8.58 17.80
C PRO A 116 3.67 -7.32 17.21
N TYR A 117 4.51 -7.48 16.17
CA TYR A 117 5.06 -6.32 15.44
C TYR A 117 3.98 -5.43 14.81
N VAL A 118 2.86 -5.98 14.33
CA VAL A 118 1.77 -5.19 13.76
C VAL A 118 1.16 -4.32 14.85
N ASP A 119 0.77 -4.91 15.98
CA ASP A 119 0.15 -4.17 17.08
C ASP A 119 1.07 -3.07 17.63
N GLU A 120 2.36 -3.38 17.84
CA GLU A 120 3.32 -2.43 18.39
C GLU A 120 3.67 -1.29 17.44
N LEU A 121 3.84 -1.57 16.15
CA LEU A 121 4.28 -0.57 15.17
C LEU A 121 3.11 0.24 14.62
N VAL A 122 1.97 -0.41 14.32
CA VAL A 122 0.76 0.30 13.90
C VAL A 122 0.19 1.10 15.07
N GLY A 123 0.19 0.52 16.28
CA GLY A 123 -0.24 1.19 17.49
C GLY A 123 0.61 2.42 17.86
N HIS A 124 1.91 2.41 17.52
CA HIS A 124 2.78 3.58 17.64
C HIS A 124 2.35 4.75 16.73
N ILE A 125 1.93 4.44 15.51
CA ILE A 125 1.54 5.47 14.52
C ILE A 125 0.10 5.96 14.74
N LEU A 126 -0.84 5.04 14.98
CA LEU A 126 -2.27 5.33 14.95
C LEU A 126 -2.91 5.42 16.35
N GLY A 127 -2.20 5.01 17.40
CA GLY A 127 -2.76 4.80 18.74
C GLY A 127 -3.27 3.37 18.92
N GLN A 128 -3.71 3.04 20.14
CA GLN A 128 -4.07 1.66 20.52
C GLN A 128 -5.39 1.16 19.90
N ASP A 129 -6.24 2.08 19.44
CA ASP A 129 -7.54 1.76 18.87
C ASP A 129 -7.49 1.93 17.34
N PHE A 130 -7.29 0.83 16.62
CA PHE A 130 -7.30 0.80 15.15
C PHE A 130 -8.06 -0.41 14.62
N ILE A 131 -8.48 -0.34 13.35
CA ILE A 131 -9.22 -1.40 12.68
C ILE A 131 -8.54 -1.82 11.37
N LEU A 132 -8.61 -3.10 11.04
CA LEU A 132 -8.12 -3.60 9.77
C LEU A 132 -9.04 -3.12 8.63
N SER A 133 -8.51 -2.25 7.77
CA SER A 133 -9.23 -1.79 6.57
C SER A 133 -9.25 -2.86 5.47
N THR A 134 -8.11 -3.47 5.17
CA THR A 134 -8.00 -4.56 4.17
C THR A 134 -6.75 -5.40 4.42
N HIS A 135 -6.88 -6.68 4.11
CA HIS A 135 -5.76 -7.61 4.00
C HIS A 135 -5.86 -8.36 2.66
N SER A 136 -4.94 -8.07 1.75
CA SER A 136 -4.92 -8.57 0.37
C SER A 136 -3.50 -8.90 -0.07
N ALA A 137 -3.37 -9.71 -1.12
CA ALA A 137 -2.08 -10.01 -1.73
C ALA A 137 -2.11 -9.69 -3.22
N ASN A 138 -0.97 -9.20 -3.73
CA ASN A 138 -0.73 -9.01 -5.14
C ASN A 138 0.34 -10.01 -5.58
N ILE A 139 0.00 -10.86 -6.55
CA ILE A 139 0.92 -11.80 -7.18
C ILE A 139 1.43 -11.13 -8.45
N ALA A 140 2.65 -10.62 -8.38
CA ALA A 140 3.32 -10.04 -9.54
C ALA A 140 3.79 -11.15 -10.49
N LYS A 141 3.30 -11.15 -11.73
CA LYS A 141 3.70 -12.13 -12.75
C LYS A 141 4.71 -11.50 -13.73
N PRO A 142 5.53 -12.31 -14.42
CA PRO A 142 6.47 -11.80 -15.42
C PRO A 142 5.75 -10.91 -16.44
N GLY A 143 6.36 -9.78 -16.82
CA GLY A 143 5.72 -8.78 -17.71
C GLY A 143 5.05 -7.61 -16.97
N GLY A 144 5.07 -7.59 -15.63
CA GLY A 144 4.63 -6.43 -14.86
C GLY A 144 5.47 -5.17 -15.13
N VAL A 145 4.81 -4.02 -15.18
CA VAL A 145 5.44 -2.71 -15.40
C VAL A 145 5.67 -2.01 -14.05
N ARG A 146 6.77 -1.25 -13.95
CA ARG A 146 7.06 -0.44 -12.75
C ARG A 146 5.94 0.58 -12.52
N MET A 147 5.41 0.64 -11.30
CA MET A 147 4.44 1.67 -10.91
C MET A 147 5.12 3.04 -10.80
N GLY A 148 4.42 4.10 -11.20
CA GLY A 148 4.84 5.47 -10.87
C GLY A 148 4.87 5.67 -9.36
N LEU A 149 5.66 6.63 -8.89
CA LEU A 149 5.69 7.01 -7.47
C LEU A 149 4.27 7.43 -7.04
N HIS A 150 3.76 6.91 -5.94
CA HIS A 150 2.39 7.20 -5.47
C HIS A 150 2.31 7.13 -3.95
N THR A 151 1.20 7.61 -3.41
CA THR A 151 0.79 7.43 -2.01
C THR A 151 -0.47 6.59 -1.95
N ASP A 152 -0.61 5.76 -0.92
CA ASP A 152 -1.79 4.90 -0.75
C ASP A 152 -3.01 5.65 -0.16
N GLN A 153 -2.81 6.86 0.35
CA GLN A 153 -3.82 7.65 1.05
C GLN A 153 -4.73 8.41 0.08
N TRP A 154 -5.71 7.70 -0.48
CA TRP A 154 -6.53 8.17 -1.59
C TRP A 154 -7.28 9.50 -1.38
N TRP A 155 -7.68 9.86 -0.16
CA TRP A 155 -8.52 11.03 0.12
C TRP A 155 -7.79 12.09 0.95
N MET A 156 -6.51 11.84 1.24
CA MET A 156 -5.65 12.75 1.97
C MET A 156 -4.97 13.75 1.01
N PRO A 157 -4.50 14.90 1.53
CA PRO A 157 -3.71 15.84 0.74
C PRO A 157 -2.48 15.17 0.11
N GLN A 158 -2.06 15.66 -1.06
CA GLN A 158 -0.74 15.32 -1.63
C GLN A 158 0.37 15.61 -0.61
N PRO A 159 1.45 14.81 -0.58
CA PRO A 159 2.63 15.11 0.22
C PRO A 159 3.15 16.51 -0.08
N VAL A 160 3.56 17.22 0.97
CA VAL A 160 4.21 18.53 0.85
C VAL A 160 5.72 18.35 0.85
N LYS A 161 6.46 19.31 0.28
CA LYS A 161 7.91 19.25 0.33
C LYS A 161 8.40 19.54 1.75
N PRO A 162 9.58 19.03 2.12
CA PRO A 162 10.21 19.36 3.40
C PRO A 162 10.33 20.87 3.61
N GLY A 163 9.77 21.36 4.73
CA GLY A 163 9.76 22.78 5.08
C GLY A 163 8.55 23.58 4.58
N GLU A 164 7.66 22.98 3.80
CA GLU A 164 6.38 23.58 3.42
C GLU A 164 5.31 23.35 4.50
N ASP A 165 4.32 24.25 4.56
CA ASP A 165 3.16 24.09 5.43
C ASP A 165 2.32 22.89 4.97
N TYR A 166 1.85 22.09 5.94
CA TYR A 166 0.99 20.93 5.68
C TYR A 166 -0.36 21.08 6.38
N ILE A 167 -1.38 20.41 5.83
CA ILE A 167 -2.69 20.33 6.47
C ILE A 167 -2.58 19.45 7.70
N ARG A 168 -2.89 20.01 8.87
CA ARG A 168 -2.86 19.24 10.12
C ARG A 168 -3.92 18.13 10.05
N PRO A 169 -3.62 16.92 10.54
CA PRO A 169 -4.59 15.82 10.54
C PRO A 169 -5.96 16.18 11.14
N SER A 170 -5.99 17.03 12.17
CA SER A 170 -7.22 17.51 12.81
C SER A 170 -8.10 18.41 11.94
N GLN A 171 -7.55 18.99 10.87
CA GLN A 171 -8.27 19.85 9.93
C GLN A 171 -8.81 19.06 8.73
N ILE A 172 -8.49 17.77 8.63
CA ILE A 172 -8.92 16.90 7.52
C ILE A 172 -10.37 16.48 7.77
N SER A 173 -11.23 16.81 6.83
CA SER A 173 -12.64 16.40 6.83
C SER A 173 -12.85 15.20 5.90
N ARG A 174 -14.06 14.61 5.90
CA ARG A 174 -14.43 13.58 4.92
C ARG A 174 -14.57 14.12 3.49
N LYS A 175 -14.51 15.45 3.30
CA LYS A 175 -14.44 16.04 1.96
C LYS A 175 -13.03 15.88 1.42
N ALA A 176 -12.92 15.47 0.17
CA ALA A 176 -11.64 15.35 -0.51
C ALA A 176 -10.89 16.68 -0.46
N SER A 177 -9.58 16.62 -0.23
CA SER A 177 -8.72 17.80 -0.21
C SER A 177 -8.65 18.45 -1.60
N GLU A 178 -8.43 19.76 -1.66
CA GLU A 178 -8.31 20.45 -2.94
C GLU A 178 -7.09 19.98 -3.74
N SER A 179 -5.99 19.66 -3.08
CA SER A 179 -4.80 19.06 -3.70
C SER A 179 -5.02 17.62 -4.19
N PHE A 180 -6.05 16.93 -3.69
CA PHE A 180 -6.50 15.67 -4.29
C PHE A 180 -7.30 15.92 -5.58
N LEU A 181 -8.21 16.89 -5.57
CA LEU A 181 -9.04 17.22 -6.74
C LEU A 181 -8.22 17.83 -7.88
N ASN A 182 -7.21 18.63 -7.54
CA ASN A 182 -6.31 19.33 -8.45
C ASN A 182 -4.84 19.02 -8.06
N PRO A 183 -4.30 17.84 -8.42
CA PRO A 183 -2.97 17.41 -7.99
C PRO A 183 -1.85 18.21 -8.66
N ASN A 184 -0.83 18.56 -7.89
CA ASN A 184 0.41 19.16 -8.40
C ASN A 184 1.30 18.09 -9.05
N THR A 185 1.44 18.15 -10.38
CA THR A 185 2.23 17.19 -11.16
C THR A 185 3.73 17.33 -10.98
N ASP A 186 4.21 18.48 -10.53
CA ASP A 186 5.65 18.76 -10.36
C ASP A 186 6.27 17.96 -9.20
N LEU A 187 5.44 17.37 -8.34
CA LEU A 187 5.88 16.45 -7.28
C LEU A 187 6.39 15.11 -7.83
N GLY A 188 6.11 14.80 -9.11
CA GLY A 188 6.46 13.51 -9.72
C GLY A 188 5.68 12.33 -9.12
N ILE A 189 4.64 12.62 -8.33
CA ILE A 189 3.73 11.64 -7.75
C ILE A 189 2.64 11.39 -8.78
N SER A 190 2.58 10.15 -9.27
CA SER A 190 1.50 9.68 -10.14
C SER A 190 0.15 9.98 -9.50
N PRO A 191 -0.85 10.42 -10.29
CA PRO A 191 -2.22 10.44 -9.82
C PRO A 191 -2.58 9.06 -9.26
N LEU A 192 -3.35 9.07 -8.17
CA LEU A 192 -3.61 7.92 -7.33
C LEU A 192 -4.09 6.71 -8.15
N LEU A 193 -3.40 5.58 -8.04
CA LEU A 193 -3.96 4.29 -8.42
C LEU A 193 -4.93 3.82 -7.32
N PHE A 194 -6.09 3.29 -7.70
CA PHE A 194 -7.14 2.85 -6.77
C PHE A 194 -6.64 1.76 -5.79
N PRO A 195 -7.22 1.68 -4.58
CA PRO A 195 -6.56 1.30 -3.33
C PRO A 195 -6.46 -0.25 -3.20
N ILE A 196 -5.66 -0.84 -2.29
CA ILE A 196 -5.84 -0.73 -0.83
C ILE A 196 -4.54 -0.98 -0.05
N ALA A 197 -4.20 -0.04 0.83
CA ALA A 197 -3.44 -0.28 2.06
C ALA A 197 -3.88 0.74 3.14
N CYS A 198 -4.13 0.23 4.35
CA CYS A 198 -4.53 0.93 5.59
C CYS A 198 -5.10 2.36 5.51
N GLY A 199 -6.44 2.45 5.39
CA GLY A 199 -7.18 3.61 5.88
C GLY A 199 -7.85 3.28 7.21
N CYS A 200 -7.25 3.63 8.34
CA CYS A 200 -7.94 3.59 9.63
C CYS A 200 -8.79 4.85 9.78
N PHE A 201 -10.10 4.68 9.91
CA PHE A 201 -11.01 5.74 10.27
C PHE A 201 -11.46 5.52 11.71
N ARG A 202 -11.23 6.52 12.57
CA ARG A 202 -11.96 6.63 13.84
C ARG A 202 -13.40 6.99 13.49
N LEU A 203 -14.32 6.04 13.65
CA LEU A 203 -15.74 6.35 13.73
C LEU A 203 -16.02 6.63 15.21
N TYR A 204 -16.43 7.86 15.50
CA TYR A 204 -17.14 8.17 16.74
C TYR A 204 -18.55 7.61 16.67
#